data_AF-A0A8H9IGG8-F1
#
_entry.id   AF-A0A8H9IGG8-F1
#
_cell.length_a   1.000
_cell.length_b   1.000
_cell.length_c   1.000
_cell.angle_alpha   90.00
_cell.angle_beta   90.00
_cell.angle_gamma   90.00
#
_symmetry.space_group_name_H-M   'P 1'
#
loop_
_entity.id
_entity.type
_entity.pdbx_description
1 polymer ?
#
loop_
_entity_poly.entity_id
_entity_poly.type
_entity_poly.pdbx_seq_one_letter_code
_entity_poly.pdbx_strand_id
1 'polypeptide(L)'
;MAWFEWSSLFIRWFHVIAGVAWIGASFYFIWLDNNLRTPPKWKQDKGIKGDLWAVHGGGFYEVAKYQRGPEKMPETLHWFKWEAYTTWLSGFLLLSLIYYHGASIYLIDPSVMDLTPQDAIIRGLGLIFGGLFIYEGACRSALGRYPTLFGLFLLVLLGAVSYLATHWFSGRGAFIHVGALVGTIMAGNVFFKIMPAQRLMVDAVTNNKEIDPAWGLAAKLRSVHNNYLTLPLLFIMISNHYPMTFQHPQAWAVLMAIGIVSAWIRHYFNLKHIGISRPSVLITGAIGMLLIAGWVSYPRATQNEASDIQAHQSSISSNKAPLNDVEQRAFDVIQTHCANCHSAKPTDELFVVAPLGLMLDSWQQINAKAPLIYQRAVINKDMPLMNKTGMTEDDREAIGQWFKP
;
A
#
# COMPACT_ATOMS: atom_id res chain seq x y z
N MET A 1 11.65 3.26 -26.96
CA MET A 1 11.25 2.17 -26.04
C MET A 1 12.04 2.22 -24.73
N ALA A 2 13.38 2.14 -24.71
CA ALA A 2 14.17 2.14 -23.46
C ALA A 2 13.95 3.37 -22.53
N TRP A 3 13.83 4.59 -23.08
CA TRP A 3 13.67 5.80 -22.26
C TRP A 3 12.41 5.83 -21.38
N PHE A 4 11.30 5.23 -21.84
CA PHE A 4 10.06 5.16 -21.06
C PHE A 4 10.20 4.21 -19.86
N GLU A 5 10.84 3.05 -20.07
CA GLU A 5 11.12 2.10 -18.99
C GLU A 5 12.07 2.69 -17.94
N TRP A 6 13.13 3.37 -18.38
CA TRP A 6 14.04 4.10 -17.48
C TRP A 6 13.32 5.19 -16.70
N SER A 7 12.41 5.93 -17.35
CA SER A 7 11.60 6.96 -16.68
C SER A 7 10.66 6.34 -15.63
N SER A 8 9.96 5.26 -15.99
CA SER A 8 9.10 4.51 -15.07
C SER A 8 9.88 3.98 -13.86
N LEU A 9 11.06 3.38 -14.09
CA LEU A 9 11.96 2.91 -13.05
C LEU A 9 12.39 4.07 -12.14
N PHE A 10 12.87 5.17 -12.71
CA PHE A 10 13.36 6.31 -11.96
C PHE A 10 12.29 6.91 -11.05
N ILE A 11 11.08 7.15 -11.57
CA ILE A 11 10.00 7.75 -10.79
C ILE A 11 9.55 6.80 -9.66
N ARG A 12 9.40 5.50 -9.94
CA ARG A 12 9.06 4.49 -8.91
C ARG A 12 10.14 4.40 -7.84
N TRP A 13 11.40 4.35 -8.26
CA TRP A 13 12.52 4.24 -7.33
C TRP A 13 12.65 5.48 -6.46
N PHE A 14 12.55 6.67 -7.06
CA PHE A 14 12.51 7.94 -6.33
C PHE A 14 11.37 7.97 -5.30
N HIS A 15 10.16 7.54 -5.67
CA HIS A 15 9.03 7.48 -4.75
C HIS A 15 9.29 6.54 -3.56
N VAL A 16 9.85 5.36 -3.82
CA VAL A 16 10.21 4.40 -2.76
C VAL A 16 11.26 5.00 -1.82
N ILE A 17 12.29 5.65 -2.35
CA ILE A 17 13.33 6.33 -1.54
C ILE A 17 12.69 7.41 -0.65
N ALA A 18 11.83 8.25 -1.22
CA ALA A 18 11.12 9.29 -0.47
C ALA A 18 10.25 8.69 0.64
N GLY A 19 9.50 7.62 0.32
CA GLY A 19 8.68 6.89 1.29
C GLY A 19 9.49 6.28 2.43
N VAL A 20 10.65 5.68 2.14
CA VAL A 20 11.56 5.15 3.16
C VAL A 20 12.11 6.26 4.05
N ALA A 21 12.50 7.40 3.48
CA ALA A 21 12.97 8.55 4.25
C ALA A 21 11.88 9.07 5.21
N TRP A 22 10.64 9.17 4.72
CA TRP A 22 9.53 9.67 5.54
C TRP A 22 9.11 8.72 6.65
N ILE A 23 8.90 7.44 6.33
CA ILE A 23 8.51 6.44 7.31
C ILE A 23 9.65 6.19 8.31
N GLY A 24 10.90 6.17 7.83
CA GLY A 24 12.09 6.08 8.68
C GLY A 24 12.17 7.22 9.69
N ALA A 25 12.03 8.47 9.24
CA ALA A 25 11.99 9.64 10.12
C ALA A 25 10.84 9.54 11.13
N SER A 26 9.66 9.10 10.69
CA SER A 26 8.49 8.93 11.56
C SER A 26 8.78 7.92 12.68
N PHE A 27 9.30 6.74 12.35
CA PHE A 27 9.67 5.72 13.34
C PHE A 27 10.78 6.20 14.30
N TYR A 28 11.78 6.91 13.77
CA TYR A 28 12.84 7.47 14.59
C TYR A 28 12.30 8.49 15.61
N PHE A 29 11.47 9.45 15.20
CA PHE A 29 10.92 10.44 16.12
C PHE A 29 9.98 9.85 17.16
N ILE A 30 9.21 8.82 16.82
CA ILE A 30 8.39 8.10 17.79
C ILE A 30 9.27 7.37 18.80
N TRP A 31 10.35 6.72 18.34
CA TRP A 31 11.31 6.08 19.24
C TRP A 31 11.99 7.12 20.14
N LEU A 32 12.47 8.23 19.58
CA LEU A 32 13.10 9.34 20.29
C LEU A 32 12.18 9.86 21.40
N ASP A 33 10.96 10.26 21.04
CA ASP A 33 10.01 10.86 21.99
C ASP A 33 9.65 9.93 23.15
N ASN A 34 9.63 8.62 22.91
CA ASN A 34 9.31 7.63 23.92
C ASN A 34 10.52 7.21 24.79
N ASN A 35 11.75 7.52 24.37
CA ASN A 35 12.97 7.18 25.10
C ASN A 35 13.62 8.37 25.82
N LEU A 36 13.06 9.58 25.69
CA LEU A 36 13.50 10.74 26.47
C LEU A 36 13.35 10.47 27.97
N ARG A 37 14.42 10.72 28.72
CA ARG A 37 14.46 10.57 30.18
C ARG A 37 14.39 11.94 30.86
N THR A 38 13.92 11.94 32.10
CA THR A 38 14.01 13.14 32.94
C THR A 38 15.48 13.50 33.12
N PRO A 39 15.89 14.72 32.72
CA PRO A 39 17.30 15.11 32.79
C PRO A 39 17.72 15.45 34.23
N PRO A 40 19.03 15.53 34.52
CA PRO A 40 19.52 16.04 35.81
C PRO A 40 19.10 17.51 36.04
N LYS A 41 19.07 17.93 37.32
CA LYS A 41 18.52 19.23 37.74
C LYS A 41 19.09 20.42 36.98
N TRP A 42 20.41 20.46 36.77
CA TRP A 42 21.07 21.55 36.04
C TRP A 42 20.60 21.72 34.57
N LYS A 43 20.11 20.65 33.93
CA LYS A 43 19.49 20.73 32.58
C LYS A 43 18.02 21.16 32.66
N GLN A 44 17.30 20.71 33.70
CA GLN A 44 15.93 21.17 33.97
C GLN A 44 15.89 22.68 34.21
N ASP A 45 16.88 23.20 34.95
CA ASP A 45 17.05 24.63 35.21
C ASP A 45 17.26 25.44 33.92
N LYS A 46 17.73 24.80 32.83
CA LYS A 46 17.83 25.37 31.47
C LYS A 46 16.58 25.14 30.60
N GLY A 47 15.47 24.69 31.19
CA GLY A 47 14.21 24.44 30.49
C GLY A 47 14.15 23.14 29.68
N ILE A 48 15.11 22.22 29.87
CA ILE A 48 15.11 20.90 29.21
C ILE A 48 14.17 19.97 29.97
N LYS A 49 13.16 19.44 29.27
CA LYS A 49 12.16 18.51 29.83
C LYS A 49 12.52 17.05 29.60
N GLY A 50 13.28 16.75 28.55
CA GLY A 50 13.70 15.40 28.21
C GLY A 50 15.10 15.38 27.63
N ASP A 51 15.87 14.34 27.97
CA ASP A 51 17.24 14.14 27.50
C ASP A 51 17.43 12.69 27.04
N LEU A 52 18.21 12.52 25.97
CA LEU A 52 18.55 11.23 25.40
C LEU A 52 20.00 11.24 24.92
N TRP A 53 20.74 10.21 25.32
CA TRP A 53 22.03 9.89 24.75
C TRP A 53 21.90 8.72 23.77
N ALA A 54 22.50 8.86 22.59
CA ALA A 54 22.52 7.82 21.56
C ALA A 54 23.92 7.71 20.95
N VAL A 55 24.27 6.53 20.44
CA VAL A 55 25.51 6.29 19.70
C VAL A 55 25.16 5.84 18.28
N HIS A 56 25.78 6.48 17.28
CA HIS A 56 25.60 6.08 15.88
C HIS A 56 26.79 6.56 15.02
N GLY A 57 27.17 5.79 14.00
CA GLY A 57 28.24 6.20 13.07
C GLY A 57 29.57 6.55 13.73
N GLY A 58 29.91 5.93 14.86
CA GLY A 58 31.14 6.20 15.63
C GLY A 58 31.12 7.43 16.53
N GLY A 59 29.99 8.14 16.65
CA GLY A 59 29.83 9.32 17.51
C GLY A 59 28.76 9.16 18.59
N PHE A 60 28.89 9.96 19.65
CA PHE A 60 27.88 10.12 20.70
C PHE A 60 27.02 11.37 20.41
N TYR A 61 25.71 11.22 20.49
CA TYR A 61 24.73 12.27 20.30
C TYR A 61 23.99 12.51 21.60
N GLU A 62 23.83 13.78 21.96
CA GLU A 62 22.94 14.23 23.03
C GLU A 62 21.76 14.97 22.39
N VAL A 63 20.53 14.53 22.70
CA VAL A 63 19.31 15.15 22.19
C VAL A 63 18.49 15.67 23.36
N ALA A 64 18.35 16.99 23.42
CA ALA A 64 17.56 17.69 24.43
C ALA A 64 16.21 18.14 23.87
N LYS A 65 15.12 17.77 24.55
CA LYS A 65 13.76 18.26 24.29
C LYS A 65 13.41 19.34 25.30
N TYR A 66 13.23 20.57 24.81
CA TYR A 66 12.86 21.72 25.63
C TYR A 66 11.37 21.72 25.99
N GLN A 67 11.04 22.28 27.15
CA GLN A 67 9.65 22.46 27.58
C GLN A 67 8.93 23.56 26.78
N ARG A 68 9.63 24.69 26.55
CA ARG A 68 9.13 25.85 25.78
C ARG A 68 9.96 26.05 24.51
N GLY A 69 11.26 26.23 24.67
CA GLY A 69 12.24 26.43 23.61
C GLY A 69 13.61 26.74 24.23
N PRO A 70 14.69 26.81 23.42
CA PRO A 70 16.01 27.20 23.90
C PRO A 70 16.06 28.69 24.28
N GLU A 71 17.05 29.09 25.09
CA GLU A 71 17.30 30.49 25.47
C GLU A 71 17.55 31.39 24.25
N LYS A 72 18.28 30.86 23.26
CA LYS A 72 18.49 31.49 21.96
C LYS A 72 18.07 30.52 20.87
N MET A 73 17.20 30.98 19.98
CA MET A 73 16.81 30.19 18.82
C MET A 73 18.01 29.98 17.88
N PRO A 74 18.30 28.73 17.46
CA PRO A 74 19.37 28.47 16.50
C PRO A 74 19.03 29.08 15.13
N GLU A 75 20.05 29.53 14.41
CA GLU A 75 19.90 30.09 13.06
C GLU A 75 19.39 29.05 12.06
N THR A 76 19.81 27.80 12.23
CA THR A 76 19.41 26.68 11.38
C THR A 76 18.47 25.75 12.13
N LEU A 77 17.25 25.63 11.63
CA LEU A 77 16.27 24.63 12.05
C LEU A 77 15.98 23.68 10.88
N HIS A 78 16.16 22.39 11.12
CA HIS A 78 15.73 21.37 10.17
C HIS A 78 14.23 21.09 10.35
N TRP A 79 13.47 21.14 9.24
CA TRP A 79 12.04 20.91 9.24
C TRP A 79 11.70 19.62 8.49
N PHE A 80 11.27 18.59 9.22
CA PHE A 80 10.86 17.29 8.68
C PHE A 80 9.50 17.38 7.98
N LYS A 81 9.50 18.01 6.80
CA LYS A 81 8.31 18.19 5.94
C LYS A 81 8.52 17.67 4.54
N TRP A 82 9.76 17.74 4.05
CA TRP A 82 10.08 17.43 2.67
C TRP A 82 9.97 15.94 2.39
N GLU A 83 10.24 15.10 3.37
CA GLU A 83 10.07 13.65 3.25
C GLU A 83 8.60 13.32 2.98
N ALA A 84 7.68 13.93 3.72
CA ALA A 84 6.23 13.76 3.50
C ALA A 84 5.78 14.34 2.15
N TYR A 85 6.21 15.56 1.83
CA TYR A 85 5.76 16.26 0.62
C TYR A 85 6.31 15.61 -0.65
N THR A 86 7.58 15.22 -0.66
CA THR A 86 8.20 14.53 -1.80
C THR A 86 7.61 13.15 -2.02
N THR A 87 7.31 12.40 -0.94
CA THR A 87 6.59 11.12 -1.05
C THR A 87 5.21 11.32 -1.67
N TRP A 88 4.45 12.30 -1.19
CA TRP A 88 3.12 12.57 -1.74
C TRP A 88 3.16 13.03 -3.20
N LEU A 89 4.03 14.00 -3.53
CA LEU A 89 4.17 14.51 -4.90
C LEU A 89 4.58 13.40 -5.88
N SER A 90 5.59 12.60 -5.53
CA SER A 90 6.03 11.48 -6.37
C SER A 90 4.98 10.37 -6.47
N GLY A 91 4.27 10.08 -5.38
CA GLY A 91 3.20 9.08 -5.36
C GLY A 91 1.99 9.50 -6.18
N PHE A 92 1.58 10.76 -6.08
CA PHE A 92 0.47 11.31 -6.88
C PHE A 92 0.84 11.42 -8.36
N LEU A 93 2.11 11.72 -8.67
CA LEU A 93 2.63 11.64 -10.04
C LEU A 93 2.54 10.21 -10.58
N LEU A 94 2.95 9.19 -9.82
CA LEU A 94 2.82 7.79 -10.21
C LEU A 94 1.37 7.36 -10.39
N LEU A 95 0.48 7.77 -9.49
CA LEU A 95 -0.96 7.55 -9.61
C LEU A 95 -1.48 8.12 -10.93
N SER A 96 -1.10 9.36 -11.25
CA SER A 96 -1.53 10.04 -12.47
C SER A 96 -1.00 9.35 -13.73
N LEU A 97 0.29 8.99 -13.75
CA LEU A 97 0.92 8.35 -14.91
C LEU A 97 0.41 6.92 -15.15
N ILE A 98 0.21 6.14 -14.09
CA ILE A 98 -0.14 4.72 -14.22
C ILE A 98 -1.66 4.52 -14.26
N TYR A 99 -2.40 5.13 -13.34
CA TYR A 99 -3.83 4.84 -13.16
C TYR A 99 -4.76 5.85 -13.82
N TYR A 100 -4.30 7.06 -14.15
CA TYR A 100 -5.14 8.04 -14.85
C TYR A 100 -4.83 8.07 -16.35
N HIS A 101 -3.56 8.17 -16.74
CA HIS A 101 -3.19 8.06 -18.15
C HIS A 101 -3.42 6.62 -18.68
N GLY A 102 -3.12 5.61 -17.86
CA GLY A 102 -3.40 4.19 -18.17
C GLY A 102 -4.74 3.68 -17.63
N ALA A 103 -5.75 4.55 -17.44
CA ALA A 103 -6.99 4.20 -16.74
C ALA A 103 -7.71 2.97 -17.30
N SER A 104 -7.82 2.85 -18.63
CA SER A 104 -8.49 1.72 -19.28
C SER A 104 -7.86 0.36 -18.97
N ILE A 105 -6.61 0.35 -18.50
CA ILE A 105 -5.86 -0.89 -18.24
C ILE A 105 -5.58 -1.08 -16.78
N TYR A 106 -5.30 -0.04 -16.00
CA TYR A 106 -4.91 -0.21 -14.60
C TYR A 106 -6.03 0.11 -13.61
N LEU A 107 -7.02 0.91 -14.01
CA LEU A 107 -8.08 1.40 -13.12
C LEU A 107 -9.44 0.78 -13.39
N ILE A 108 -9.83 0.62 -14.65
CA ILE A 108 -11.17 0.19 -15.05
C ILE A 108 -11.20 -1.32 -15.25
N ASP A 109 -12.16 -1.99 -14.60
CA ASP A 109 -12.54 -3.37 -14.88
C ASP A 109 -14.00 -3.39 -15.34
N PRO A 110 -14.30 -3.63 -16.62
CA PRO A 110 -15.68 -3.69 -17.11
C PRO A 110 -16.54 -4.76 -16.43
N SER A 111 -15.92 -5.81 -15.85
CA SER A 111 -16.64 -6.84 -15.09
C SER A 111 -17.08 -6.36 -13.69
N VAL A 112 -16.44 -5.33 -13.15
CA VAL A 112 -16.81 -4.69 -11.88
C VAL A 112 -17.80 -3.55 -12.15
N MET A 113 -17.41 -2.61 -12.99
CA MET A 113 -18.23 -1.48 -13.40
C MET A 113 -17.70 -0.92 -14.72
N ASP A 114 -18.56 -0.88 -15.73
CA ASP A 114 -18.23 -0.25 -17.00
C ASP A 114 -18.20 1.28 -16.83
N LEU A 115 -17.00 1.86 -16.89
CA LEU A 115 -16.73 3.27 -16.67
C LEU A 115 -15.93 3.84 -17.82
N THR A 116 -16.23 5.08 -18.19
CA THR A 116 -15.32 5.85 -19.04
C THR A 116 -14.04 6.22 -18.26
N PRO A 117 -12.89 6.41 -18.92
CA PRO A 117 -11.66 6.90 -18.28
C PRO A 117 -11.88 8.18 -17.45
N GLN A 118 -12.67 9.12 -17.97
CA GLN A 118 -12.96 10.37 -17.27
C GLN A 118 -13.75 10.14 -15.98
N ASP A 119 -14.79 9.30 -16.02
CA ASP A 119 -15.59 8.98 -14.84
C ASP A 119 -14.75 8.25 -13.78
N ALA A 120 -13.90 7.31 -14.20
CA ALA A 120 -13.02 6.59 -13.31
C ALA A 120 -12.02 7.53 -12.59
N ILE A 121 -11.43 8.48 -13.32
CA ILE A 121 -10.51 9.50 -12.77
C ILE A 121 -11.25 10.41 -11.79
N ILE A 122 -12.44 10.92 -12.15
CA ILE A 122 -13.24 11.80 -11.29
C ILE A 122 -13.62 11.09 -10.00
N ARG A 123 -14.08 9.83 -10.08
CA ARG A 123 -14.37 9.01 -8.90
C ARG A 123 -13.12 8.79 -8.04
N GLY A 124 -11.98 8.51 -8.67
CA GLY A 124 -10.71 8.29 -7.98
C GLY A 124 -10.24 9.53 -7.21
N LEU A 125 -10.26 10.69 -7.86
CA LEU A 125 -9.94 11.98 -7.24
C LEU A 125 -10.96 12.35 -6.16
N GLY A 126 -12.26 12.13 -6.43
CA GLY A 126 -13.34 12.36 -5.47
C GLY A 126 -13.21 11.51 -4.22
N LEU A 127 -12.79 10.25 -4.35
CA LEU A 127 -12.52 9.35 -3.23
C LEU A 127 -11.33 9.84 -2.39
N ILE A 128 -10.22 10.25 -3.03
CA ILE A 128 -9.01 10.73 -2.34
C ILE A 128 -9.26 12.07 -1.65
N PHE A 129 -9.70 13.09 -2.39
CA PHE A 129 -9.87 14.43 -1.85
C PHE A 129 -11.15 14.56 -1.02
N GLY A 130 -12.25 13.91 -1.42
CA GLY A 130 -13.46 13.84 -0.61
C GLY A 130 -13.22 13.13 0.73
N GLY A 131 -12.49 12.01 0.73
CA GLY A 131 -12.07 11.34 1.95
C GLY A 131 -11.19 12.21 2.85
N LEU A 132 -10.24 12.96 2.26
CA LEU A 132 -9.43 13.95 2.97
C LEU A 132 -10.31 15.06 3.60
N PHE A 133 -11.27 15.61 2.86
CA PHE A 133 -12.18 16.65 3.36
C PHE A 133 -13.02 16.15 4.53
N ILE A 134 -13.59 14.95 4.42
CA ILE A 134 -14.35 14.30 5.50
C ILE A 134 -13.46 14.09 6.74
N TYR A 135 -12.24 13.61 6.54
CA TYR A 135 -11.26 13.42 7.62
C TYR A 135 -10.86 14.74 8.29
N GLU A 136 -10.58 15.79 7.52
CA GLU A 136 -10.26 17.12 8.03
C GLU A 136 -11.43 17.71 8.82
N GLY A 137 -12.65 17.60 8.29
CA GLY A 137 -13.87 18.01 8.98
C GLY A 137 -14.03 17.30 10.33
N ALA A 138 -13.84 15.98 10.35
CA ALA A 138 -13.89 15.18 11.58
C ALA A 138 -12.85 15.65 12.61
N CYS A 139 -11.61 15.92 12.18
CA CYS A 139 -10.57 16.37 13.09
C CYS A 139 -10.79 17.78 13.65
N ARG A 140 -11.50 18.65 12.91
CA ARG A 140 -11.85 20.01 13.35
C ARG A 140 -13.15 20.06 14.16
N SER A 141 -13.95 19.00 14.12
CA SER A 141 -15.16 18.84 14.91
C SER A 141 -14.89 18.41 16.35
N ALA A 142 -15.96 18.33 17.16
CA ALA A 142 -15.89 17.78 18.52
C ALA A 142 -15.36 16.33 18.56
N LEU A 143 -15.49 15.56 17.47
CA LEU A 143 -15.02 14.18 17.38
C LEU A 143 -13.50 14.07 17.60
N GLY A 144 -12.72 15.08 17.20
CA GLY A 144 -11.27 15.11 17.41
C GLY A 144 -10.85 15.09 18.88
N ARG A 145 -11.78 15.33 19.82
CA ARG A 145 -11.53 15.27 21.27
C ARG A 145 -11.73 13.88 21.86
N TYR A 146 -12.29 12.92 21.10
CA TYR A 146 -12.62 11.58 21.56
C TYR A 146 -11.84 10.52 20.75
N PRO A 147 -10.63 10.14 21.16
CA PRO A 147 -9.74 9.27 20.37
C PRO A 147 -10.38 7.93 19.95
N THR A 148 -11.12 7.29 20.85
CA THR A 148 -11.78 5.99 20.55
C THR A 148 -12.87 6.14 19.50
N LEU A 149 -13.73 7.17 19.63
CA LEU A 149 -14.78 7.45 18.65
C LEU A 149 -14.18 7.89 17.32
N PHE A 150 -13.09 8.66 17.34
CA PHE A 150 -12.37 9.04 16.13
C PHE A 150 -11.78 7.81 15.42
N GLY A 151 -11.20 6.86 16.18
CA GLY A 151 -10.68 5.61 15.64
C GLY A 151 -11.77 4.77 14.97
N LEU A 152 -12.95 4.65 15.60
CA LEU A 152 -14.10 3.97 15.02
C LEU A 152 -14.61 4.68 13.76
N PHE A 153 -14.69 6.01 13.78
CA PHE A 153 -15.04 6.80 12.61
C PHE A 153 -14.07 6.57 11.46
N LEU A 154 -12.76 6.59 11.73
CA LEU A 154 -11.74 6.36 10.71
C LEU A 154 -11.84 4.94 10.13
N LEU A 155 -12.14 3.94 10.98
CA LEU A 155 -12.40 2.58 10.54
C LEU A 155 -13.59 2.52 9.57
N VAL A 156 -14.71 3.16 9.92
CA VAL A 156 -15.92 3.21 9.08
C VAL A 156 -15.64 3.96 7.77
N LEU A 157 -14.93 5.09 7.83
CA LEU A 157 -14.55 5.87 6.65
C LEU A 157 -13.69 5.02 5.69
N LEU A 158 -12.63 4.38 6.20
CA LEU A 158 -11.75 3.55 5.38
C LEU A 158 -12.47 2.29 4.87
N GLY A 159 -13.38 1.72 5.66
CA GLY A 159 -14.23 0.60 5.23
C GLY A 159 -15.17 0.99 4.09
N ALA A 160 -15.87 2.12 4.23
CA ALA A 160 -16.75 2.65 3.19
C ALA A 160 -15.95 2.98 1.91
N VAL A 161 -14.80 3.64 2.05
CA VAL A 161 -13.93 3.96 0.91
C VAL A 161 -13.41 2.68 0.25
N SER A 162 -12.98 1.68 1.03
CA SER A 162 -12.51 0.40 0.48
C SER A 162 -13.63 -0.33 -0.26
N TYR A 163 -14.84 -0.34 0.32
CA TYR A 163 -16.01 -0.92 -0.31
C TYR A 163 -16.34 -0.24 -1.64
N LEU A 164 -16.45 1.10 -1.65
CA LEU A 164 -16.72 1.85 -2.88
C LEU A 164 -15.62 1.63 -3.92
N ALA A 165 -14.35 1.68 -3.52
CA ALA A 165 -13.22 1.47 -4.41
C ALA A 165 -13.28 0.10 -5.11
N THR A 166 -13.54 -0.99 -4.37
CA THR A 166 -13.58 -2.34 -4.97
C THR A 166 -14.84 -2.61 -5.80
N HIS A 167 -15.86 -1.76 -5.70
CA HIS A 167 -17.07 -1.85 -6.53
C HIS A 167 -17.07 -0.87 -7.70
N TRP A 168 -16.10 0.05 -7.78
CA TRP A 168 -15.95 0.99 -8.88
C TRP A 168 -14.76 0.69 -9.77
N PHE A 169 -13.69 0.15 -9.19
CA PHE A 169 -12.41 -0.02 -9.86
C PHE A 169 -11.99 -1.47 -9.86
N SER A 170 -10.98 -1.74 -10.70
CA SER A 170 -10.19 -2.96 -10.60
C SER A 170 -9.68 -3.19 -9.18
N GLY A 171 -9.52 -4.44 -8.74
CA GLY A 171 -9.01 -4.73 -7.39
C GLY A 171 -7.67 -4.03 -7.10
N ARG A 172 -6.78 -3.98 -8.10
CA ARG A 172 -5.50 -3.27 -8.05
C ARG A 172 -5.71 -1.75 -7.92
N GLY A 173 -6.55 -1.16 -8.77
CA GLY A 173 -6.89 0.25 -8.76
C GLY A 173 -7.54 0.67 -7.46
N ALA A 174 -8.43 -0.17 -6.92
CA ALA A 174 -9.12 0.03 -5.66
C ALA A 174 -8.14 0.15 -4.49
N PHE A 175 -7.24 -0.83 -4.32
CA PHE A 175 -6.27 -0.81 -3.23
C PHE A 175 -5.35 0.41 -3.33
N ILE A 176 -4.84 0.74 -4.52
CA ILE A 176 -4.01 1.92 -4.71
C ILE A 176 -4.76 3.22 -4.41
N HIS A 177 -6.04 3.34 -4.74
CA HIS A 177 -6.82 4.54 -4.40
C HIS A 177 -7.08 4.68 -2.90
N VAL A 178 -7.34 3.56 -2.19
CA VAL A 178 -7.42 3.56 -0.72
C VAL A 178 -6.08 3.98 -0.12
N GLY A 179 -4.97 3.43 -0.64
CA GLY A 179 -3.62 3.80 -0.22
C GLY A 179 -3.29 5.26 -0.51
N ALA A 180 -3.70 5.79 -1.67
CA ALA A 180 -3.53 7.18 -2.04
C ALA A 180 -4.33 8.11 -1.13
N LEU A 181 -5.55 7.73 -0.73
CA LEU A 181 -6.31 8.46 0.30
C LEU A 181 -5.54 8.48 1.63
N VAL A 182 -5.10 7.32 2.12
CA VAL A 182 -4.37 7.22 3.39
C VAL A 182 -3.08 8.04 3.35
N GLY A 183 -2.29 7.93 2.28
CA GLY A 183 -1.10 8.73 2.05
C GLY A 183 -1.38 10.23 1.96
N THR A 184 -2.49 10.62 1.33
CA THR A 184 -2.94 12.02 1.24
C THR A 184 -3.40 12.57 2.58
N ILE A 185 -4.12 11.77 3.39
CA ILE A 185 -4.43 12.11 4.78
C ILE A 185 -3.14 12.32 5.58
N MET A 186 -2.17 11.41 5.44
CA MET A 186 -0.93 11.48 6.21
C MET A 186 -0.05 12.67 5.82
N ALA A 187 0.06 12.98 4.53
CA ALA A 187 0.77 14.17 4.04
C ALA A 187 0.00 15.46 4.39
N GLY A 188 -1.33 15.44 4.27
CA GLY A 188 -2.23 16.52 4.68
C GLY A 188 -2.12 16.84 6.18
N ASN A 189 -1.97 15.82 7.03
CA ASN A 189 -1.67 16.00 8.45
C ASN A 189 -0.40 16.83 8.69
N VAL A 190 0.65 16.56 7.91
CA VAL A 190 1.90 17.33 7.95
C VAL A 190 1.67 18.75 7.46
N PHE A 191 1.02 18.90 6.31
CA PHE A 191 0.84 20.17 5.62
C PHE A 191 -0.13 21.13 6.32
N PHE A 192 -1.33 20.66 6.67
CA PHE A 192 -2.40 21.50 7.21
C PHE A 192 -2.30 21.75 8.71
N LYS A 193 -1.62 20.87 9.48
CA LYS A 193 -1.61 21.00 10.94
C LYS A 193 -0.25 20.93 11.62
N ILE A 194 0.58 19.94 11.32
CA ILE A 194 1.86 19.78 12.04
C ILE A 194 2.81 20.93 11.72
N MET A 195 3.07 21.21 10.45
CA MET A 195 4.00 22.27 10.04
C MET A 195 3.54 23.68 10.44
N PRO A 196 2.26 24.07 10.24
CA PRO A 196 1.76 25.35 10.74
C PRO A 196 1.89 25.48 12.27
N ALA A 197 1.54 24.43 13.03
CA ALA A 197 1.67 24.45 14.49
C ALA A 197 3.13 24.62 14.94
N GLN A 198 4.06 23.88 14.33
CA GLN A 198 5.48 24.01 14.65
C GLN A 198 6.03 25.41 14.32
N ARG A 199 5.59 26.03 13.22
CA ARG A 199 5.96 27.40 12.86
C ARG A 199 5.44 28.42 13.88
N LEU A 200 4.19 28.29 14.32
CA LEU A 200 3.61 29.13 15.36
C LEU A 200 4.35 28.97 16.70
N MET A 201 4.73 27.75 17.06
CA MET A 201 5.54 27.50 18.26
C MET A 201 6.91 28.17 18.17
N VAL A 202 7.59 28.05 17.03
CA VAL A 202 8.90 28.71 16.81
C VAL A 202 8.76 30.23 16.85
N ASP A 203 7.74 30.81 16.22
CA ASP A 203 7.46 32.25 16.27
C ASP A 203 7.20 32.73 17.70
N ALA A 204 6.40 32.00 18.47
CA ALA A 204 6.12 32.34 19.87
C ALA A 204 7.38 32.31 20.73
N VAL A 205 8.24 31.29 20.58
CA VAL A 205 9.52 31.23 21.29
C VAL A 205 10.44 32.39 20.88
N THR A 206 10.54 32.65 19.57
CA THR A 206 11.42 33.70 19.02
C THR A 206 11.02 35.08 19.52
N ASN A 207 9.72 35.34 19.61
CA ASN A 207 9.16 36.63 20.06
C ASN A 207 8.86 36.67 21.56
N ASN A 208 9.33 35.68 22.34
CA ASN A 208 9.07 35.54 23.77
C ASN A 208 7.57 35.61 24.16
N LYS A 209 6.67 35.17 23.27
CA LYS A 209 5.22 35.06 23.50
C LYS A 209 4.87 33.72 24.14
N GLU A 210 3.72 33.65 24.80
CA GLU A 210 3.21 32.38 25.33
C GLU A 210 2.93 31.39 24.19
N ILE A 211 3.23 30.11 24.43
CA ILE A 211 2.93 29.04 23.47
C ILE A 211 1.54 28.51 23.80
N ASP A 212 0.62 28.60 22.84
CA ASP A 212 -0.69 27.98 22.96
C ASP A 212 -0.54 26.44 22.99
N PRO A 213 -0.92 25.77 24.10
CA PRO A 213 -0.84 24.30 24.20
C PRO A 213 -1.66 23.56 23.14
N ALA A 214 -2.70 24.20 22.58
CA ALA A 214 -3.55 23.62 21.55
C ALA A 214 -2.77 23.31 20.26
N TRP A 215 -1.70 24.06 19.95
CA TRP A 215 -0.88 23.81 18.77
C TRP A 215 -0.16 22.45 18.86
N GLY A 216 0.51 22.21 19.98
CA GLY A 216 1.22 20.95 20.24
C GLY A 216 0.28 19.74 20.35
N LEU A 217 -0.85 19.91 21.05
CA LEU A 217 -1.85 18.84 21.19
C LEU A 217 -2.45 18.43 19.85
N ALA A 218 -2.81 19.40 19.01
CA ALA A 218 -3.39 19.10 17.71
C ALA A 218 -2.36 18.50 16.73
N ALA A 219 -1.11 18.97 16.74
CA ALA A 219 -0.04 18.35 15.97
C ALA A 219 0.24 16.91 16.42
N LYS A 220 0.24 16.67 17.74
CA LYS A 220 0.39 15.33 18.33
C LYS A 220 -0.73 14.39 17.89
N LEU A 221 -1.98 14.84 17.91
CA LEU A 221 -3.11 14.03 17.44
C LEU A 221 -2.90 13.55 15.99
N ARG A 222 -2.51 14.44 15.08
CA ARG A 222 -2.24 14.10 13.68
C ARG A 222 -1.04 13.15 13.53
N SER A 223 0.01 13.36 14.32
CA SER A 223 1.17 12.46 14.35
C SER A 223 0.78 11.04 14.83
N VAL A 224 -0.10 10.93 15.82
CA VAL A 224 -0.64 9.63 16.27
C VAL A 224 -1.43 8.94 15.15
N HIS A 225 -2.26 9.67 14.41
CA HIS A 225 -2.96 9.10 13.25
C HIS A 225 -1.98 8.56 12.20
N ASN A 226 -0.96 9.35 11.84
CA ASN A 226 0.07 8.91 10.88
C ASN A 226 0.81 7.65 11.36
N ASN A 227 1.13 7.58 12.66
CA ASN A 227 1.78 6.42 13.27
C ASN A 227 0.98 5.14 13.05
N TYR A 228 -0.32 5.13 13.41
CA TYR A 228 -1.17 3.94 13.25
C TYR A 228 -1.44 3.59 11.79
N LEU A 229 -1.50 4.58 10.90
CA LEU A 229 -1.73 4.38 9.46
C LEU A 229 -0.48 3.90 8.71
N THR A 230 0.71 3.95 9.31
CA THR A 230 1.97 3.60 8.63
C THR A 230 2.01 2.14 8.16
N LEU A 231 1.79 1.17 9.06
CA LEU A 231 1.87 -0.25 8.66
C LEU A 231 0.77 -0.64 7.66
N PRO A 232 -0.50 -0.22 7.85
CA PRO A 232 -1.53 -0.40 6.82
C PRO A 232 -1.13 0.19 5.46
N LEU A 233 -0.62 1.42 5.43
CA LEU A 233 -0.21 2.08 4.19
C LEU A 233 0.92 1.31 3.48
N LEU A 234 1.93 0.85 4.23
CA LEU A 234 3.02 0.05 3.66
C LEU A 234 2.50 -1.23 2.99
N PHE A 235 1.59 -1.95 3.66
CA PHE A 235 0.94 -3.12 3.06
C PHE A 235 0.21 -2.77 1.77
N ILE A 236 -0.60 -1.71 1.77
CA ILE A 236 -1.36 -1.29 0.58
C ILE A 236 -0.41 -1.00 -0.59
N MET A 237 0.71 -0.33 -0.34
CA MET A 237 1.68 0.00 -1.41
C MET A 237 2.32 -1.23 -2.04
N ILE A 238 2.54 -2.32 -1.27
CA ILE A 238 3.11 -3.57 -1.80
C ILE A 238 2.04 -4.58 -2.27
N SER A 239 0.77 -4.35 -1.95
CA SER A 239 -0.34 -5.28 -2.20
C SER A 239 -0.49 -5.70 -3.67
N ASN A 240 -0.05 -4.85 -4.61
CA ASN A 240 -0.07 -5.15 -6.04
C ASN A 240 0.79 -6.35 -6.46
N HIS A 241 1.70 -6.80 -5.58
CA HIS A 241 2.49 -8.02 -5.74
C HIS A 241 1.78 -9.28 -5.21
N TYR A 242 0.60 -9.11 -4.60
CA TYR A 242 -0.14 -10.15 -3.90
C TYR A 242 -1.60 -10.21 -4.38
N PRO A 243 -1.86 -10.73 -5.60
CA PRO A 243 -3.20 -10.74 -6.22
C PRO A 243 -4.28 -11.43 -5.42
N MET A 244 -3.92 -12.46 -4.64
CA MET A 244 -4.85 -13.14 -3.73
C MET A 244 -5.55 -12.17 -2.76
N THR A 245 -4.96 -11.01 -2.47
CA THR A 245 -5.56 -10.02 -1.55
C THR A 245 -6.62 -9.15 -2.22
N PHE A 246 -6.39 -8.72 -3.47
CA PHE A 246 -7.25 -7.76 -4.17
C PHE A 246 -8.20 -8.40 -5.19
N GLN A 247 -7.97 -9.66 -5.59
CA GLN A 247 -8.90 -10.45 -6.43
C GLN A 247 -9.88 -11.29 -5.61
N HIS A 248 -9.79 -11.26 -4.28
CA HIS A 248 -10.73 -11.97 -3.42
C HIS A 248 -12.14 -11.36 -3.59
N PRO A 249 -13.24 -12.15 -3.63
CA PRO A 249 -14.60 -11.61 -3.78
C PRO A 249 -14.99 -10.58 -2.71
N GLN A 250 -14.35 -10.65 -1.55
CA GLN A 250 -14.50 -9.68 -0.45
C GLN A 250 -13.21 -8.86 -0.26
N ALA A 251 -12.58 -8.41 -1.35
CA ALA A 251 -11.30 -7.69 -1.33
C ALA A 251 -11.28 -6.49 -0.37
N TRP A 252 -12.39 -5.74 -0.27
CA TRP A 252 -12.52 -4.63 0.67
C TRP A 252 -12.39 -5.08 2.14
N ALA A 253 -12.98 -6.24 2.48
CA ALA A 253 -12.94 -6.80 3.82
C ALA A 253 -11.54 -7.37 4.14
N VAL A 254 -10.89 -7.99 3.15
CA VAL A 254 -9.49 -8.43 3.26
C VAL A 254 -8.58 -7.24 3.54
N LEU A 255 -8.72 -6.16 2.77
CA LEU A 255 -7.96 -4.92 2.96
C LEU A 255 -8.16 -4.35 4.38
N MET A 256 -9.42 -4.26 4.82
CA MET A 256 -9.74 -3.77 6.16
C MET A 256 -9.19 -4.68 7.26
N ALA A 257 -9.30 -6.00 7.13
CA ALA A 257 -8.79 -6.95 8.11
C ALA A 257 -7.27 -6.85 8.26
N ILE A 258 -6.53 -6.83 7.14
CA ILE A 258 -5.07 -6.65 7.14
C ILE A 258 -4.70 -5.28 7.72
N GLY A 259 -5.42 -4.23 7.35
CA GLY A 259 -5.21 -2.88 7.90
C GLY A 259 -5.40 -2.83 9.42
N ILE A 260 -6.48 -3.41 9.96
CA ILE A 260 -6.76 -3.46 11.40
C ILE A 260 -5.65 -4.22 12.13
N VAL A 261 -5.30 -5.42 11.65
CA VAL A 261 -4.25 -6.25 12.26
C VAL A 261 -2.90 -5.54 12.19
N SER A 262 -2.59 -4.86 11.10
CA SER A 262 -1.36 -4.07 10.95
C SER A 262 -1.31 -2.89 11.94
N ALA A 263 -2.41 -2.17 12.12
CA ALA A 263 -2.51 -1.11 13.13
C ALA A 263 -2.41 -1.66 14.57
N TRP A 264 -2.95 -2.86 14.82
CA TRP A 264 -2.83 -3.56 16.10
C TRP A 264 -1.40 -4.00 16.40
N ILE A 265 -0.69 -4.54 15.39
CA ILE A 265 0.75 -4.85 15.50
C ILE A 265 1.52 -3.55 15.77
N ARG A 266 1.17 -2.44 15.10
CA ARG A 266 1.79 -1.13 15.38
C ARG A 266 1.56 -0.69 16.84
N HIS A 267 0.38 -0.97 17.40
CA HIS A 267 0.08 -0.69 18.79
C HIS A 267 1.06 -1.38 19.76
N TYR A 268 1.43 -2.64 19.50
CA TYR A 268 2.43 -3.34 20.31
C TYR A 268 3.76 -2.58 20.36
N PHE A 269 4.26 -2.13 19.20
CA PHE A 269 5.51 -1.36 19.16
C PHE A 269 5.37 -0.03 19.90
N ASN A 270 4.24 0.67 19.76
CA ASN A 270 3.98 1.89 20.51
C ASN A 270 4.03 1.66 22.04
N LEU A 271 3.44 0.57 22.54
CA LEU A 271 3.52 0.18 23.96
C LEU A 271 4.96 -0.15 24.38
N LYS A 272 5.67 -0.93 23.55
CA LYS A 272 7.06 -1.32 23.82
C LYS A 272 7.98 -0.10 23.93
N HIS A 273 7.80 0.91 23.08
CA HIS A 273 8.61 2.13 23.10
C HIS A 273 8.45 2.91 24.41
N ILE A 274 7.28 2.87 25.06
CA ILE A 274 7.05 3.50 26.37
C ILE A 274 7.33 2.58 27.56
N GLY A 275 8.04 1.46 27.34
CA GLY A 275 8.44 0.50 28.37
C GLY A 275 7.35 -0.49 28.78
N ILE A 276 6.18 -0.50 28.12
CA ILE A 276 5.09 -1.44 28.41
C ILE A 276 5.25 -2.68 27.52
N SER A 277 5.76 -3.78 28.09
CA SER A 277 5.84 -5.05 27.39
C SER A 277 4.52 -5.82 27.51
N ARG A 278 3.74 -5.87 26.42
CA ARG A 278 2.55 -6.72 26.30
C ARG A 278 2.64 -7.64 25.08
N PRO A 279 3.41 -8.75 25.14
CA PRO A 279 3.59 -9.67 24.02
C PRO A 279 2.28 -10.23 23.46
N SER A 280 1.23 -10.34 24.29
CA SER A 280 -0.10 -10.76 23.86
C SER A 280 -0.67 -9.94 22.70
N VAL A 281 -0.37 -8.65 22.61
CA VAL A 281 -0.79 -7.78 21.49
C VAL A 281 -0.14 -8.24 20.18
N LEU A 282 1.16 -8.54 20.21
CA LEU A 282 1.87 -9.05 19.03
C LEU A 282 1.41 -10.46 18.65
N ILE A 283 1.24 -11.34 19.65
CA ILE A 283 0.80 -12.73 19.44
C ILE A 283 -0.60 -12.75 18.83
N THR A 284 -1.55 -11.97 19.38
CA THR A 284 -2.91 -11.87 18.82
C THR A 284 -2.91 -11.25 17.43
N GLY A 285 -2.04 -10.27 17.15
CA GLY A 285 -1.83 -9.75 15.80
C GLY A 285 -1.30 -10.80 14.82
N ALA A 286 -0.31 -11.60 15.24
CA ALA A 286 0.23 -12.68 14.42
C ALA A 286 -0.81 -13.78 14.15
N ILE A 287 -1.56 -14.20 15.17
CA ILE A 287 -2.69 -15.13 15.01
C ILE A 287 -3.73 -14.55 14.05
N GLY A 288 -4.08 -13.26 14.21
CA GLY A 288 -5.00 -12.58 13.30
C GLY A 288 -4.52 -12.60 11.85
N MET A 289 -3.22 -12.38 11.62
CA MET A 289 -2.63 -12.46 10.28
C MET A 289 -2.68 -13.89 9.71
N LEU A 290 -2.41 -14.91 10.52
CA LEU A 290 -2.51 -16.32 10.12
C LEU A 290 -3.95 -16.71 9.79
N LEU A 291 -4.93 -16.23 10.56
CA LEU A 291 -6.35 -16.46 10.28
C LEU A 291 -6.78 -15.79 8.96
N ILE A 292 -6.33 -14.56 8.71
CA ILE A 292 -6.57 -13.88 7.42
C ILE A 292 -5.89 -14.64 6.28
N ALA A 293 -4.64 -15.07 6.44
CA ALA A 293 -3.93 -15.85 5.44
C ALA A 293 -4.67 -17.17 5.13
N GLY A 294 -5.16 -17.87 6.17
CA GLY A 294 -5.98 -19.07 6.02
C GLY A 294 -7.31 -18.81 5.33
N TRP A 295 -7.98 -17.70 5.63
CA TRP A 295 -9.23 -17.30 4.99
C TRP A 295 -9.04 -16.93 3.51
N VAL A 296 -8.06 -16.08 3.20
CA VAL A 296 -7.77 -15.60 1.84
C VAL A 296 -7.19 -16.71 0.95
N SER A 297 -6.38 -17.58 1.53
CA SER A 297 -5.75 -18.70 0.82
C SER A 297 -6.57 -19.99 0.90
N TYR A 298 -7.78 -19.95 1.49
CA TYR A 298 -8.62 -21.12 1.60
C TYR A 298 -8.94 -21.61 0.17
N PRO A 299 -8.43 -22.78 -0.24
CA PRO A 299 -8.57 -23.21 -1.62
C PRO A 299 -10.06 -23.38 -1.93
N ARG A 300 -10.51 -22.77 -3.03
CA ARG A 300 -11.73 -23.23 -3.73
C ARG A 300 -11.43 -24.42 -4.66
N ALA A 301 -10.27 -25.05 -4.45
CA ALA A 301 -9.79 -26.19 -5.19
C ALA A 301 -10.28 -27.50 -4.56
N THR A 302 -10.83 -28.38 -5.40
CA THR A 302 -11.13 -29.77 -5.08
C THR A 302 -9.84 -30.55 -4.76
N GLN A 303 -9.94 -31.59 -3.93
CA GLN A 303 -8.81 -32.36 -3.35
C GLN A 303 -7.79 -32.96 -4.34
N ASN A 304 -7.99 -32.83 -5.66
CA ASN A 304 -7.19 -33.49 -6.70
C ASN A 304 -6.00 -32.64 -7.24
N GLU A 305 -5.86 -31.37 -6.87
CA GLU A 305 -4.88 -30.46 -7.51
C GLU A 305 -3.41 -30.87 -7.43
N ALA A 306 -2.96 -31.42 -6.29
CA ALA A 306 -1.58 -31.85 -6.14
C ALA A 306 -1.27 -33.07 -7.03
N SER A 307 -2.25 -33.96 -7.19
CA SER A 307 -2.18 -35.12 -8.07
C SER A 307 -2.21 -34.69 -9.54
N ASP A 308 -3.03 -33.69 -9.88
CA ASP A 308 -3.15 -33.15 -11.24
C ASP A 308 -1.85 -32.46 -11.69
N ILE A 309 -1.20 -31.66 -10.82
CA ILE A 309 0.11 -31.05 -11.13
C ILE A 309 1.16 -32.12 -11.43
N GLN A 310 1.16 -33.22 -10.67
CA GLN A 310 2.14 -34.30 -10.82
C GLN A 310 1.85 -35.17 -12.05
N ALA A 311 0.57 -35.41 -12.36
CA ALA A 311 0.13 -36.08 -13.57
C ALA A 311 0.46 -35.27 -14.83
N HIS A 312 0.19 -33.96 -14.81
CA HIS A 312 0.45 -33.06 -15.93
C HIS A 312 1.95 -32.86 -16.19
N GLN A 313 2.80 -32.85 -15.16
CA GLN A 313 4.26 -32.84 -15.32
C GLN A 313 4.79 -34.14 -15.94
N SER A 314 4.14 -35.27 -15.65
CA SER A 314 4.52 -36.57 -16.22
C SER A 314 4.18 -36.70 -17.72
N SER A 315 3.17 -35.95 -18.21
CA SER A 315 2.80 -35.88 -19.63
C SER A 315 3.64 -34.92 -20.48
N ILE A 316 4.53 -34.11 -19.89
CA ILE A 316 5.41 -33.17 -20.63
C ILE A 316 6.44 -33.91 -21.52
N SER A 317 6.67 -35.21 -21.27
CA SER A 317 7.73 -35.99 -21.93
C SER A 317 7.42 -36.46 -23.35
N SER A 318 6.30 -36.09 -23.96
CA SER A 318 6.01 -36.44 -25.36
C SER A 318 5.80 -35.20 -26.23
N ASN A 319 6.77 -34.91 -27.10
CA ASN A 319 6.57 -34.11 -28.31
C ASN A 319 5.63 -34.87 -29.27
N LYS A 320 4.35 -34.99 -28.91
CA LYS A 320 3.32 -35.52 -29.83
C LYS A 320 2.71 -34.35 -30.58
N ALA A 321 3.12 -34.22 -31.85
CA ALA A 321 2.27 -33.64 -32.86
C ALA A 321 1.47 -34.79 -33.51
N PRO A 322 0.17 -34.60 -33.79
CA PRO A 322 -0.64 -33.39 -33.55
C PRO A 322 -1.14 -33.27 -32.10
N LEU A 323 -1.45 -32.04 -31.69
CA LEU A 323 -2.17 -31.74 -30.45
C LEU A 323 -3.55 -32.42 -30.49
N ASN A 324 -4.02 -32.94 -29.36
CA ASN A 324 -5.41 -33.39 -29.27
C ASN A 324 -6.37 -32.19 -29.22
N ASP A 325 -7.68 -32.43 -29.35
CA ASP A 325 -8.69 -31.35 -29.42
C ASP A 325 -8.69 -30.44 -28.17
N VAL A 326 -8.44 -30.99 -26.98
CA VAL A 326 -8.38 -30.25 -25.71
C VAL A 326 -7.13 -29.36 -25.67
N GLU A 327 -5.99 -29.91 -26.07
CA GLU A 327 -4.72 -29.17 -26.17
C GLU A 327 -4.79 -28.05 -27.21
N GLN A 328 -5.37 -28.32 -28.38
CA GLN A 328 -5.56 -27.33 -29.44
C GLN A 328 -6.48 -26.20 -28.96
N ARG A 329 -7.59 -26.52 -28.28
CA ARG A 329 -8.49 -25.51 -27.74
C ARG A 329 -7.80 -24.62 -26.71
N ALA A 330 -7.02 -25.20 -25.79
CA ALA A 330 -6.24 -24.43 -24.82
C ALA A 330 -5.17 -23.56 -25.50
N PHE A 331 -4.49 -24.08 -26.52
CA PHE A 331 -3.53 -23.32 -27.32
C PHE A 331 -4.19 -22.08 -27.96
N ASP A 332 -5.32 -22.26 -28.64
CA ASP A 332 -6.03 -21.17 -29.33
C ASP A 332 -6.51 -20.08 -28.36
N VAL A 333 -7.03 -20.48 -27.20
CA VAL A 333 -7.41 -19.55 -26.13
C VAL A 333 -6.19 -18.76 -25.65
N ILE A 334 -5.06 -19.43 -25.40
CA ILE A 334 -3.84 -18.76 -24.94
C ILE A 334 -3.27 -17.83 -26.02
N GLN A 335 -3.30 -18.22 -27.29
CA GLN A 335 -2.88 -17.35 -28.40
C GLN A 335 -3.76 -16.10 -28.49
N THR A 336 -5.07 -16.26 -28.35
CA THR A 336 -6.03 -15.14 -28.44
C THR A 336 -5.87 -14.16 -27.28
N HIS A 337 -5.73 -14.68 -26.05
CA HIS A 337 -5.83 -13.85 -24.85
C HIS A 337 -4.48 -13.44 -24.24
N CYS A 338 -3.41 -14.22 -24.46
CA CYS A 338 -2.14 -14.04 -23.75
C CYS A 338 -0.96 -13.70 -24.68
N ALA A 339 -0.89 -14.27 -25.88
CA ALA A 339 0.29 -14.16 -26.74
C ALA A 339 0.59 -12.72 -27.20
N ASN A 340 -0.43 -11.85 -27.30
CA ASN A 340 -0.24 -10.44 -27.64
C ASN A 340 0.73 -9.71 -26.70
N CYS A 341 0.78 -10.09 -25.41
CA CYS A 341 1.73 -9.56 -24.44
C CYS A 341 2.87 -10.55 -24.15
N HIS A 342 2.60 -11.85 -24.15
CA HIS A 342 3.55 -12.91 -23.82
C HIS A 342 4.11 -13.58 -25.08
N SER A 343 4.80 -12.81 -25.92
CA SER A 343 5.42 -13.29 -27.17
C SER A 343 6.88 -12.82 -27.26
N ALA A 344 7.69 -13.52 -28.06
CA ALA A 344 8.99 -13.01 -28.50
C ALA A 344 8.88 -11.69 -29.28
N LYS A 345 7.72 -11.41 -29.88
CA LYS A 345 7.38 -10.14 -30.54
C LYS A 345 5.99 -9.68 -30.10
N PRO A 346 5.85 -9.11 -28.89
CA PRO A 346 4.57 -8.62 -28.41
C PRO A 346 3.96 -7.60 -29.36
N THR A 347 2.65 -7.68 -29.56
CA THR A 347 1.86 -6.79 -30.41
C THR A 347 1.07 -5.76 -29.61
N ASP A 348 1.06 -5.87 -28.29
CA ASP A 348 0.41 -4.91 -27.39
C ASP A 348 1.17 -3.57 -27.36
N GLU A 349 0.43 -2.46 -27.37
CA GLU A 349 0.99 -1.10 -27.40
C GLU A 349 1.77 -0.72 -26.14
N LEU A 350 1.47 -1.36 -24.99
CA LEU A 350 2.09 -1.04 -23.70
C LEU A 350 3.09 -2.11 -23.27
N PHE A 351 2.79 -3.37 -23.53
CA PHE A 351 3.70 -4.48 -23.22
C PHE A 351 4.56 -4.83 -24.43
N VAL A 352 5.53 -3.96 -24.75
CA VAL A 352 6.48 -4.14 -25.87
C VAL A 352 7.58 -5.17 -25.58
N VAL A 353 7.63 -5.71 -24.35
CA VAL A 353 8.47 -6.81 -23.91
C VAL A 353 7.61 -7.78 -23.11
N ALA A 354 7.81 -9.08 -23.32
CA ALA A 354 7.10 -10.12 -22.60
C ALA A 354 7.24 -9.95 -21.07
N PRO A 355 6.13 -9.74 -20.33
CA PRO A 355 6.19 -9.61 -18.89
C PRO A 355 6.84 -10.85 -18.25
N LEU A 356 7.75 -10.62 -17.28
CA LEU A 356 8.55 -11.66 -16.63
C LEU A 356 9.44 -12.49 -17.57
N GLY A 357 9.64 -12.06 -18.82
CA GLY A 357 10.32 -12.84 -19.85
C GLY A 357 9.57 -14.11 -20.26
N LEU A 358 8.28 -14.22 -19.91
CA LEU A 358 7.44 -15.38 -20.21
C LEU A 358 6.88 -15.25 -21.63
N MET A 359 7.35 -16.09 -22.55
CA MET A 359 6.86 -16.20 -23.92
C MET A 359 5.96 -17.44 -24.04
N LEU A 360 4.87 -17.33 -24.80
CA LEU A 360 3.84 -18.33 -25.01
C LEU A 360 3.56 -18.51 -26.52
N ASP A 361 4.58 -18.32 -27.36
CA ASP A 361 4.49 -18.42 -28.83
C ASP A 361 4.27 -19.85 -29.32
N SER A 362 4.72 -20.85 -28.55
CA SER A 362 4.64 -22.26 -28.92
C SER A 362 4.00 -23.13 -27.85
N TRP A 363 3.43 -24.25 -28.28
CA TRP A 363 2.87 -25.25 -27.37
C TRP A 363 3.88 -25.72 -26.31
N GLN A 364 5.14 -25.90 -26.71
CA GLN A 364 6.19 -26.31 -25.79
C GLN A 364 6.39 -25.29 -24.65
N GLN A 365 6.37 -23.99 -24.98
CA GLN A 365 6.50 -22.93 -23.99
C GLN A 365 5.27 -22.88 -23.07
N ILE A 366 4.08 -23.04 -23.63
CA ILE A 366 2.80 -23.09 -22.90
C ILE A 366 2.79 -24.27 -21.92
N ASN A 367 3.07 -25.47 -22.41
CA ASN A 367 3.05 -26.70 -21.61
C ASN A 367 4.10 -26.68 -20.49
N ALA A 368 5.30 -26.15 -20.76
CA ALA A 368 6.34 -25.97 -19.75
C ALA A 368 5.94 -25.02 -18.61
N LYS A 369 4.90 -24.20 -18.81
CA LYS A 369 4.41 -23.20 -17.86
C LYS A 369 2.96 -23.47 -17.45
N ALA A 370 2.42 -24.65 -17.73
CA ALA A 370 1.03 -25.00 -17.49
C ALA A 370 0.56 -24.75 -16.04
N PRO A 371 1.32 -25.11 -14.98
CA PRO A 371 0.89 -24.82 -13.60
C PRO A 371 0.75 -23.32 -13.32
N LEU A 372 1.65 -22.50 -13.87
CA LEU A 372 1.60 -21.05 -13.73
C LEU A 372 0.43 -20.47 -14.52
N ILE A 373 0.22 -20.92 -15.76
CA ILE A 373 -0.90 -20.47 -16.59
C ILE A 373 -2.23 -20.80 -15.90
N TYR A 374 -2.40 -22.03 -15.42
CA TYR A 374 -3.57 -22.46 -14.66
C TYR A 374 -3.79 -21.60 -13.40
N GLN A 375 -2.73 -21.36 -12.61
CA GLN A 375 -2.85 -20.56 -11.39
C GLN A 375 -3.26 -19.11 -11.68
N ARG A 376 -2.74 -18.49 -12.75
CA ARG A 376 -2.97 -17.07 -13.08
C ARG A 376 -4.28 -16.86 -13.82
N ALA A 377 -4.57 -17.70 -14.81
CA ALA A 377 -5.75 -17.57 -15.66
C ALA A 377 -7.00 -18.24 -15.07
N VAL A 378 -6.88 -19.37 -14.37
CA VAL A 378 -8.07 -20.12 -13.91
C VAL A 378 -8.36 -19.83 -12.43
N ILE A 379 -7.34 -19.95 -11.57
CA ILE A 379 -7.52 -19.81 -10.11
C ILE A 379 -7.61 -18.34 -9.69
N ASN A 380 -6.57 -17.56 -9.95
CA ASN A 380 -6.50 -16.17 -9.50
C ASN A 380 -7.30 -15.21 -10.38
N LYS A 381 -7.60 -15.63 -11.62
CA LYS A 381 -8.28 -14.83 -12.66
C LYS A 381 -7.66 -13.45 -12.85
N ASP A 382 -6.34 -13.35 -12.65
CA ASP A 382 -5.61 -12.09 -12.77
C ASP A 382 -4.86 -11.95 -14.11
N MET A 383 -5.06 -12.93 -15.00
CA MET A 383 -4.67 -12.91 -16.40
C MET A 383 -5.83 -13.36 -17.31
N PRO A 384 -5.93 -12.86 -18.56
CA PRO A 384 -5.15 -11.75 -19.12
C PRO A 384 -5.39 -10.47 -18.32
N LEU A 385 -4.37 -9.60 -18.25
CA LEU A 385 -4.39 -8.44 -17.37
C LEU A 385 -5.70 -7.66 -17.58
N MET A 386 -6.49 -7.54 -16.51
CA MET A 386 -7.69 -6.71 -16.49
C MET A 386 -8.76 -7.13 -17.50
N ASN A 387 -8.73 -8.41 -17.86
CA ASN A 387 -9.54 -9.03 -18.89
C ASN A 387 -9.57 -8.25 -20.21
N LYS A 388 -8.46 -7.59 -20.59
CA LYS A 388 -8.38 -6.69 -21.75
C LYS A 388 -8.85 -7.31 -23.07
N THR A 389 -8.68 -8.62 -23.22
CA THR A 389 -9.06 -9.39 -24.43
C THR A 389 -10.42 -10.07 -24.31
N GLY A 390 -11.19 -9.82 -23.25
CA GLY A 390 -12.54 -10.35 -23.08
C GLY A 390 -12.59 -11.87 -22.86
N MET A 391 -11.62 -12.45 -22.17
CA MET A 391 -11.58 -13.88 -21.87
C MET A 391 -12.79 -14.29 -21.03
N THR A 392 -13.56 -15.26 -21.53
CA THR A 392 -14.79 -15.75 -20.90
C THR A 392 -14.51 -16.83 -19.85
N GLU A 393 -15.52 -17.24 -19.09
CA GLU A 393 -15.38 -18.39 -18.19
C GLU A 393 -15.20 -19.71 -18.96
N ASP A 394 -15.85 -19.86 -20.12
CA ASP A 394 -15.68 -21.03 -20.99
C ASP A 394 -14.23 -21.13 -21.49
N ASP A 395 -13.60 -19.99 -21.80
CA ASP A 395 -12.18 -19.94 -22.18
C ASP A 395 -11.27 -20.34 -21.01
N ARG A 396 -11.60 -19.94 -19.77
CA ARG A 396 -10.85 -20.34 -18.57
C ARG A 396 -11.04 -21.81 -18.27
N GLU A 397 -12.24 -22.33 -18.47
CA GLU A 397 -12.55 -23.74 -18.30
C GLU A 397 -11.78 -24.60 -19.30
N ALA A 398 -11.62 -24.16 -20.56
CA ALA A 398 -10.77 -24.86 -21.53
C ALA A 398 -9.32 -25.03 -21.05
N ILE A 399 -8.73 -23.99 -20.45
CA ILE A 399 -7.39 -24.09 -19.83
C ILE A 399 -7.43 -25.01 -18.60
N GLY A 400 -8.50 -24.94 -17.81
CA GLY A 400 -8.70 -25.79 -16.63
C GLY A 400 -8.77 -27.28 -16.98
N GLN A 401 -9.56 -27.65 -17.98
CA GLN A 401 -9.71 -29.02 -18.49
C GLN A 401 -8.40 -29.51 -19.12
N TRP A 402 -7.69 -28.67 -19.84
CA TRP A 402 -6.36 -29.04 -20.35
C TRP A 402 -5.37 -29.35 -19.22
N PHE A 403 -5.34 -28.52 -18.17
CA PHE A 403 -4.41 -28.72 -17.05
C PHE A 403 -4.79 -29.88 -16.13
N LYS A 404 -6.10 -30.09 -15.91
CA LYS A 404 -6.70 -31.19 -15.14
C LYS A 404 -7.53 -32.10 -16.06
N PRO A 405 -6.85 -32.88 -16.92
CA PRO A 405 -7.52 -33.70 -17.93
C PRO A 405 -8.38 -34.83 -17.35
#